data_AF-X1M543-F1
#
_entry.id   AF-X1M543-F1
#
_cell.length_a   1.000
_cell.length_b   1.000
_cell.length_c   1.000
_cell.angle_alpha   90.00
_cell.angle_beta   90.00
_cell.angle_gamma   90.00
#
_symmetry.space_group_name_H-M   'P 1'
#
loop_
_entity.id
_entity.type
_entity.pdbx_description
1 polymer ?
#
loop_
_entity_poly.entity_id
_entity_poly.type
_entity_poly.pdbx_seq_one_letter_code
_entity_poly.pdbx_strand_id
1 'polypeptide(L)'
;MGSLAESWEITPDEMVINIRPGVYWSGMSINPVMEPREYIAEDFVFNFNRTLEADFWAVPTVKEWANPAYVDDKYTAIIPTKFANPAWWMHLNFWIFGQQIPRETVEAGPRDWRNIVGTGPFVIKEWVPGTYMTFAPNPLYWRKTTINGKEYPIPFVDELIYPVIADEVTAIAALR
;
A
#
# COMPACT_ATOMS: atom_id res chain seq x y z
N MET A 1 -4.15 0.26 7.47
CA MET A 1 -4.11 0.94 8.78
C MET A 1 -3.44 0.04 9.81
N GLY A 2 -2.51 0.57 10.61
CA GLY A 2 -1.52 -0.20 11.39
C GLY A 2 -0.16 -0.36 10.69
N SER A 3 -0.05 0.18 9.48
CA SER A 3 1.19 0.27 8.71
C SER A 3 1.46 1.75 8.44
N LEU A 4 0.84 2.29 7.39
CA LEU A 4 0.97 3.68 6.96
C LEU A 4 0.19 4.68 7.83
N ALA A 5 -0.79 4.21 8.60
CA ALA A 5 -1.39 4.94 9.71
C ALA A 5 -0.88 4.35 11.02
N GLU A 6 -0.52 5.20 11.97
CA GLU A 6 -0.03 4.80 13.29
C GLU A 6 -1.13 4.69 14.35
N SER A 7 -2.23 5.43 14.19
CA SER A 7 -3.43 5.31 15.01
C SER A 7 -4.66 5.79 14.25
N TRP A 8 -5.84 5.52 14.82
CA TRP A 8 -7.11 6.03 14.32
C TRP A 8 -8.12 6.13 15.47
N GLU A 9 -9.07 7.04 15.32
CA GLU A 9 -10.18 7.22 16.24
C GLU A 9 -11.49 7.12 15.46
N ILE A 10 -12.52 6.52 16.07
CA ILE A 10 -13.80 6.26 15.41
C ILE A 10 -14.91 6.77 16.31
N THR A 11 -15.71 7.67 15.78
CA THR A 11 -16.96 8.15 16.36
C THR A 11 -18.13 7.76 15.45
N PRO A 12 -19.39 8.03 15.84
CA PRO A 12 -20.51 7.84 14.93
C PRO A 12 -20.45 8.70 13.66
N ASP A 13 -19.84 9.88 13.74
CA ASP A 13 -19.89 10.92 12.69
C ASP A 13 -18.60 10.97 11.85
N GLU A 14 -17.48 10.48 12.38
CA GLU A 14 -16.22 10.47 11.66
C GLU A 14 -15.22 9.41 12.14
N MET A 15 -14.28 9.09 11.25
CA MET A 15 -13.07 8.35 11.55
C MET A 15 -11.85 9.24 11.26
N VAL A 16 -11.06 9.49 12.29
CA VAL A 16 -9.80 10.26 12.21
C VAL A 16 -8.65 9.29 12.01
N ILE A 17 -7.83 9.51 10.99
CA ILE A 17 -6.70 8.68 10.61
C ILE A 17 -5.41 9.47 10.83
N ASN A 18 -4.56 8.99 11.75
CA ASN A 18 -3.25 9.55 11.99
C ASN A 18 -2.21 8.80 11.16
N ILE A 19 -1.69 9.48 10.13
CA ILE A 19 -0.70 9.00 9.18
C ILE A 19 0.66 8.96 9.87
N ARG A 20 1.39 7.87 9.64
CA ARG A 20 2.74 7.67 10.19
C ARG A 20 3.74 8.61 9.50
N PRO A 21 4.42 9.49 10.23
CA PRO A 21 5.50 10.30 9.67
C PRO A 21 6.71 9.45 9.24
N GLY A 22 7.48 9.95 8.28
CA GLY A 22 8.75 9.31 7.86
C GLY A 22 8.58 8.05 7.02
N VAL A 23 7.39 7.79 6.47
CA VAL A 23 7.19 6.80 5.42
C VAL A 23 7.39 7.46 4.07
N TYR A 24 8.10 6.80 3.14
CA TYR A 24 8.39 7.35 1.82
C TYR A 24 7.86 6.45 0.70
N TRP A 25 7.29 7.09 -0.32
CA TRP A 25 7.24 6.50 -1.65
C TRP A 25 8.67 6.35 -2.15
N SER A 26 9.02 5.14 -2.59
CA SER A 26 10.40 4.82 -2.94
C SER A 26 10.95 5.65 -4.11
N GLY A 27 10.08 6.18 -4.98
CA GLY A 27 10.46 6.75 -6.29
C GLY A 27 11.07 5.73 -7.26
N MET A 28 11.23 4.48 -6.82
CA MET A 28 11.93 3.43 -7.56
C MET A 28 10.91 2.61 -8.36
N SER A 29 10.96 2.79 -9.67
CA SER A 29 10.22 2.05 -10.69
C SER A 29 11.10 1.89 -11.94
N ILE A 30 10.78 0.91 -12.79
CA ILE A 30 11.56 0.63 -14.02
C ILE A 30 11.50 1.82 -14.98
N ASN A 31 10.33 2.43 -15.11
CA ASN A 31 10.15 3.73 -15.72
C ASN A 31 10.01 4.74 -14.58
N PRO A 32 11.00 5.64 -14.35
CA PRO A 32 10.88 6.65 -13.31
C PRO A 32 9.70 7.59 -13.59
N VAL A 33 8.74 7.64 -12.66
CA VAL A 33 7.53 8.49 -12.78
C VAL A 33 7.48 9.58 -11.72
N MET A 34 8.31 9.49 -10.68
CA MET A 34 8.39 10.45 -9.58
C MET A 34 9.74 10.34 -8.87
N GLU A 35 10.15 11.41 -8.21
CA GLU A 35 11.23 11.38 -7.22
C GLU A 35 10.72 10.79 -5.89
N PRO A 36 11.59 10.23 -5.04
CA PRO A 36 11.21 9.81 -3.70
C PRO A 36 10.64 10.98 -2.89
N ARG A 37 9.48 10.76 -2.27
CA ARG A 37 8.83 11.75 -1.39
C ARG A 37 8.08 11.08 -0.25
N GLU A 38 7.80 11.85 0.79
CA GLU A 38 7.06 11.37 1.96
C GLU A 38 5.62 10.98 1.58
N TYR A 39 5.11 9.94 2.24
CA TYR A 39 3.70 9.55 2.26
C TYR A 39 2.97 10.38 3.32
N ILE A 40 1.93 11.10 2.90
CA ILE A 40 1.21 12.07 3.75
C ILE A 40 -0.31 11.89 3.64
N ALA A 41 -1.09 12.65 4.41
CA ALA A 41 -2.56 12.56 4.44
C ALA A 41 -3.20 12.73 3.06
N GLU A 42 -2.63 13.58 2.21
CA GLU A 42 -3.06 13.77 0.82
C GLU A 42 -3.03 12.46 0.01
N ASP A 43 -2.03 11.60 0.22
CA ASP A 43 -1.93 10.31 -0.48
C ASP A 43 -3.01 9.35 -0.01
N PHE A 44 -3.28 9.32 1.30
CA PHE A 44 -4.36 8.51 1.87
C PHE A 44 -5.72 8.95 1.32
N VAL A 45 -6.02 10.25 1.39
CA VAL A 45 -7.28 10.85 0.91
C VAL A 45 -7.45 10.61 -0.58
N PHE A 46 -6.39 10.78 -1.37
CA PHE A 46 -6.41 10.47 -2.80
C PHE A 46 -6.80 9.01 -3.06
N ASN A 47 -6.14 8.06 -2.41
CA ASN A 47 -6.41 6.63 -2.61
C ASN A 47 -7.80 6.22 -2.13
N PHE A 48 -8.21 6.69 -0.95
CA PHE A 48 -9.54 6.40 -0.41
C PHE A 48 -10.65 6.93 -1.33
N ASN A 49 -10.56 8.19 -1.75
CA ASN A 49 -11.56 8.78 -2.65
C ASN A 49 -11.56 8.14 -4.03
N ARG A 50 -10.38 7.78 -4.56
CA ARG A 50 -10.27 7.01 -5.80
C ARG A 50 -10.96 5.65 -5.71
N THR A 51 -10.85 4.97 -4.56
CA THR A 51 -11.56 3.70 -4.31
C THR A 51 -13.06 3.88 -4.32
N LEU A 52 -13.58 4.98 -3.77
CA LEU A 52 -15.02 5.27 -3.84
C LEU A 52 -15.51 5.42 -5.29
N GLU A 53 -14.66 5.88 -6.21
CA GLU A 53 -15.01 6.06 -7.62
C GLU A 53 -14.68 4.84 -8.50
N ALA A 54 -14.17 3.75 -7.93
CA ALA A 54 -13.84 2.55 -8.68
C ALA A 54 -15.09 1.76 -9.08
N ASP A 55 -15.09 1.22 -10.30
CA ASP A 55 -16.10 0.28 -10.78
C ASP A 55 -15.80 -1.13 -10.24
N PHE A 56 -16.15 -1.35 -8.97
CA PHE A 56 -15.94 -2.62 -8.27
C PHE A 56 -17.15 -2.94 -7.38
N TRP A 57 -17.60 -4.20 -7.43
CA TRP A 57 -18.89 -4.63 -6.85
C TRP A 57 -19.05 -4.36 -5.35
N ALA A 58 -17.95 -4.26 -4.60
CA ALA A 58 -17.98 -4.01 -3.16
C ALA A 58 -17.64 -2.55 -2.78
N VAL A 59 -17.48 -1.63 -3.74
CA VAL A 59 -17.43 -0.18 -3.45
C VAL A 59 -18.74 0.36 -2.87
N PRO A 60 -19.94 -0.08 -3.32
CA PRO A 60 -21.19 0.32 -2.68
C PRO A 60 -21.21 0.08 -1.16
N THR A 61 -20.64 -1.03 -0.66
CA THR A 61 -20.60 -1.33 0.78
C THR A 61 -19.68 -0.38 1.56
N VAL A 62 -18.71 0.26 0.89
CA VAL A 62 -17.90 1.33 1.50
C VAL A 62 -18.70 2.64 1.54
N LYS A 63 -19.38 2.98 0.44
CA LYS A 63 -20.24 4.19 0.33
C LYS A 63 -21.46 4.16 1.27
N GLU A 64 -21.87 2.98 1.75
CA GLU A 64 -22.95 2.85 2.74
C GLU A 64 -22.62 3.51 4.08
N TRP A 65 -21.37 3.44 4.54
CA TRP A 65 -20.97 3.94 5.86
C TRP A 65 -20.04 5.15 5.81
N ALA A 66 -19.33 5.38 4.71
CA ALA A 66 -18.36 6.46 4.59
C ALA A 66 -18.76 7.48 3.52
N ASN A 67 -18.37 8.72 3.75
CA ASN A 67 -18.34 9.80 2.76
C ASN A 67 -16.90 10.00 2.25
N PRO A 68 -16.68 10.78 1.17
CA PRO A 68 -15.33 11.13 0.73
C PRO A 68 -14.50 11.74 1.87
N ALA A 69 -13.26 11.27 1.98
CA ALA A 69 -12.31 11.76 2.95
C ALA A 69 -11.76 13.14 2.56
N TYR A 70 -11.26 13.88 3.54
CA TYR A 70 -10.53 15.13 3.34
C TYR A 70 -9.31 15.21 4.26
N VAL A 71 -8.40 16.12 3.92
CA VAL A 71 -7.18 16.39 4.68
C VAL A 71 -7.48 17.44 5.73
N ASP A 72 -7.14 17.16 6.99
CA ASP A 72 -7.19 18.13 8.08
C ASP A 72 -5.81 18.79 8.27
N ASP A 73 -4.76 17.97 8.31
CA ASP A 73 -3.36 18.43 8.30
C ASP A 73 -2.45 17.44 7.54
N LYS A 74 -1.13 17.73 7.47
CA LYS A 74 -0.14 16.91 6.76
C LYS A 74 -0.18 15.41 7.12
N TYR A 75 -0.49 15.07 8.37
CA TYR A 75 -0.54 13.71 8.88
C TYR A 75 -1.94 13.30 9.40
N THR A 76 -2.97 14.13 9.21
CA THR A 76 -4.33 13.85 9.68
C THR A 76 -5.30 13.84 8.50
N ALA A 77 -5.94 12.69 8.27
CA ALA A 77 -7.02 12.53 7.31
C ALA A 77 -8.32 12.18 8.03
N ILE A 78 -9.44 12.75 7.56
CA ILE A 78 -10.76 12.52 8.15
C ILE A 78 -11.65 11.82 7.12
N ILE A 79 -12.28 10.72 7.54
CA ILE A 79 -13.35 10.05 6.82
C ILE A 79 -14.66 10.35 7.55
N PRO A 80 -15.54 11.23 7.03
CA PRO A 80 -16.85 11.40 7.63
C PRO A 80 -17.66 10.12 7.47
N THR A 81 -18.30 9.67 8.55
CA THR A 81 -19.08 8.44 8.57
C THR A 81 -20.57 8.73 8.71
N LYS A 82 -21.40 7.90 8.08
CA LYS A 82 -22.85 7.90 8.24
C LYS A 82 -23.27 7.09 9.47
N PHE A 83 -22.44 6.13 9.86
CA PHE A 83 -22.53 5.35 11.09
C PHE A 83 -21.19 4.62 11.34
N ALA A 84 -20.94 4.24 12.59
CA ALA A 84 -19.78 3.42 12.93
C ALA A 84 -19.96 1.98 12.40
N ASN A 85 -19.20 1.62 11.36
CA ASN A 85 -19.25 0.30 10.74
C ASN A 85 -18.22 -0.65 11.40
N PRO A 86 -18.60 -1.74 12.08
CA PRO A 86 -17.65 -2.66 12.71
C PRO A 86 -16.74 -3.42 11.73
N ALA A 87 -17.09 -3.46 10.45
CA ALA A 87 -16.30 -4.06 9.38
C ALA A 87 -15.41 -3.06 8.62
N TRP A 88 -15.28 -1.81 9.11
CA TRP A 88 -14.47 -0.76 8.48
C TRP A 88 -13.05 -1.24 8.12
N TRP A 89 -12.45 -2.08 8.97
CA TRP A 89 -11.07 -2.53 8.81
C TRP A 89 -10.89 -3.42 7.58
N MET A 90 -11.92 -4.20 7.20
CA MET A 90 -11.91 -4.96 5.96
C MET A 90 -11.92 -4.02 4.76
N HIS A 91 -12.75 -2.97 4.81
CA HIS A 91 -12.86 -1.96 3.77
C HIS A 91 -11.63 -1.05 3.65
N LEU A 92 -10.73 -0.98 4.63
CA LEU A 92 -9.54 -0.12 4.56
C LEU A 92 -8.21 -0.88 4.43
N ASN A 93 -8.24 -2.21 4.54
CA ASN A 93 -7.01 -3.03 4.53
C ASN A 93 -7.06 -4.17 3.52
N PHE A 94 -8.23 -4.58 3.07
CA PHE A 94 -8.36 -5.78 2.25
C PHE A 94 -8.33 -5.46 0.76
N TRP A 95 -7.50 -6.19 0.02
CA TRP A 95 -7.53 -6.19 -1.44
C TRP A 95 -7.43 -4.77 -2.04
N ILE A 96 -8.22 -4.46 -3.07
CA ILE A 96 -8.23 -3.19 -3.78
C ILE A 96 -8.53 -2.00 -2.88
N PHE A 97 -9.26 -2.18 -1.76
CA PHE A 97 -9.65 -1.06 -0.91
C PHE A 97 -8.52 -0.49 -0.06
N GLY A 98 -7.56 -1.36 0.32
CA GLY A 98 -6.38 -0.96 1.08
C GLY A 98 -5.19 -0.57 0.20
N GLN A 99 -5.33 -0.62 -1.14
CA GLN A 99 -4.22 -0.29 -2.04
C GLN A 99 -3.86 1.18 -1.92
N GLN A 100 -2.56 1.43 -1.82
CA GLN A 100 -1.99 2.76 -1.81
C GLN A 100 -1.07 2.87 -3.02
N ILE A 101 -1.38 3.78 -3.92
CA ILE A 101 -0.64 4.07 -5.15
C ILE A 101 -0.42 5.58 -5.19
N PRO A 102 0.81 6.08 -5.46
CA PRO A 102 1.05 7.50 -5.56
C PRO A 102 0.33 8.06 -6.78
N ARG A 103 -0.11 9.31 -6.70
CA ARG A 103 -0.85 10.00 -7.78
C ARG A 103 -0.07 9.95 -9.10
N GLU A 104 1.23 10.11 -9.03
CA GLU A 104 2.17 10.11 -10.15
C GLU A 104 2.15 8.77 -10.91
N THR A 105 2.12 7.63 -10.21
CA THR A 105 1.94 6.31 -10.83
C THR A 105 0.57 6.17 -11.49
N VAL A 106 -0.49 6.74 -10.88
CA VAL A 106 -1.84 6.74 -11.48
C VAL A 106 -1.87 7.56 -12.77
N GLU A 107 -1.23 8.72 -12.79
CA GLU A 107 -1.15 9.59 -13.97
C GLU A 107 -0.30 8.99 -15.08
N ALA A 108 0.80 8.30 -14.74
CA ALA A 108 1.66 7.61 -15.71
C ALA A 108 1.03 6.32 -16.28
N GLY A 109 -0.04 5.80 -15.67
CA GLY A 109 -0.72 4.58 -16.08
C GLY A 109 -0.44 3.43 -15.11
N PRO A 110 -1.35 3.14 -14.16
CA PRO A 110 -1.11 2.21 -13.06
C PRO A 110 -1.25 0.73 -13.48
N ARG A 111 -1.57 0.47 -14.75
CA ARG A 111 -1.62 -0.88 -15.33
C ARG A 111 -0.26 -1.33 -15.86
N ASP A 112 0.64 -0.39 -16.12
CA ASP A 112 2.00 -0.71 -16.50
C ASP A 112 2.82 -0.97 -15.24
N TRP A 113 3.19 -2.23 -15.02
CA TRP A 113 3.98 -2.64 -13.86
C TRP A 113 5.30 -1.88 -13.74
N ARG A 114 5.84 -1.39 -14.87
CA ARG A 114 7.09 -0.62 -14.91
C ARG A 114 6.97 0.73 -14.24
N ASN A 115 5.75 1.25 -14.06
CA ASN A 115 5.47 2.54 -13.44
C ASN A 115 5.15 2.42 -11.94
N ILE A 116 5.07 1.20 -11.40
CA ILE A 116 4.62 0.96 -10.02
C ILE A 116 5.69 1.43 -9.02
N VAL A 117 5.29 2.34 -8.15
CA VAL A 117 6.05 2.81 -6.99
C VAL A 117 5.28 2.44 -5.71
N GLY A 118 6.01 2.09 -4.65
CA GLY A 118 5.42 1.67 -3.37
C GLY A 118 6.17 2.20 -2.15
N THR A 119 5.57 2.03 -0.97
CA THR A 119 6.18 2.30 0.35
C THR A 119 6.69 1.03 1.04
N GLY A 120 6.57 -0.11 0.35
CA GLY A 120 6.84 -1.44 0.89
C GLY A 120 8.33 -1.79 1.00
N PRO A 121 8.65 -2.99 1.53
CA PRO A 121 10.02 -3.43 1.78
C PRO A 121 10.83 -3.75 0.53
N PHE A 122 10.18 -3.94 -0.61
CA PHE A 122 10.80 -4.36 -1.86
C PHE A 122 10.31 -3.52 -3.03
N VAL A 123 11.15 -3.39 -4.05
CA VAL A 123 10.86 -2.73 -5.33
C VAL A 123 11.03 -3.73 -6.48
N ILE A 124 10.22 -3.62 -7.53
CA ILE A 124 10.32 -4.53 -8.68
C ILE A 124 11.64 -4.27 -9.39
N LYS A 125 12.44 -5.33 -9.55
CA LYS A 125 13.71 -5.32 -10.29
C LYS A 125 13.53 -5.82 -11.71
N GLU A 126 12.76 -6.88 -11.89
CA GLU A 126 12.48 -7.47 -13.21
C GLU A 126 11.18 -8.27 -13.17
N TRP A 127 10.49 -8.32 -14.31
CA TRP A 127 9.41 -9.27 -14.52
C TRP A 127 9.54 -9.88 -15.91
N VAL A 128 9.67 -11.22 -15.94
CA VAL A 128 9.61 -12.04 -17.14
C VAL A 128 8.25 -12.75 -17.14
N PRO A 129 7.29 -12.30 -17.96
CA PRO A 129 5.94 -12.86 -17.97
C PRO A 129 5.92 -14.38 -18.15
N GLY A 130 5.18 -15.07 -17.30
CA GLY A 130 5.09 -16.53 -17.32
C GLY A 130 6.31 -17.27 -16.77
N THR A 131 7.35 -16.56 -16.29
CA THR A 131 8.56 -17.20 -15.75
C THR A 131 8.85 -16.77 -14.31
N TYR A 132 9.13 -15.50 -14.04
CA TYR A 132 9.42 -15.02 -12.68
C TYR A 132 9.31 -13.51 -12.56
N MET A 133 9.23 -13.02 -11.33
CA MET A 133 9.44 -11.62 -10.96
C MET A 133 10.54 -11.55 -9.90
N THR A 134 11.50 -10.64 -10.05
CA THR A 134 12.53 -10.38 -9.04
C THR A 134 12.31 -9.03 -8.39
N PHE A 135 12.72 -8.93 -7.13
CA PHE A 135 12.62 -7.72 -6.34
C PHE A 135 13.92 -7.44 -5.60
N ALA A 136 14.27 -6.16 -5.51
CA ALA A 136 15.36 -5.66 -4.69
C ALA A 136 14.82 -5.03 -3.40
N PRO A 137 15.58 -5.03 -2.28
CA PRO A 137 15.19 -4.35 -1.06
C PRO A 137 15.00 -2.85 -1.32
N ASN A 138 14.00 -2.26 -0.68
CA ASN A 138 13.78 -0.82 -0.68
C ASN A 138 14.68 -0.17 0.39
N PRO A 139 15.74 0.58 0.03
CA PRO A 139 16.61 1.26 1.00
C PRO A 139 15.88 2.35 1.83
N LEU A 140 14.71 2.81 1.38
CA LEU A 140 13.87 3.78 2.08
C LEU A 140 12.78 3.11 2.94
N TYR A 141 12.82 1.80 3.13
CA TYR A 141 11.80 1.12 3.93
C TYR A 141 11.88 1.51 5.40
N TRP A 142 10.74 1.94 5.93
CA TRP A 142 10.64 2.61 7.22
C TRP A 142 10.55 1.67 8.41
N ARG A 143 10.09 0.42 8.21
CA ARG A 143 9.95 -0.53 9.32
C ARG A 143 11.30 -1.10 9.72
N LYS A 144 11.44 -1.28 11.03
CA LYS A 144 12.52 -2.00 11.68
C LYS A 144 11.96 -3.20 12.42
N THR A 145 12.82 -4.13 12.78
CA THR A 145 12.48 -5.25 13.68
C THR A 145 13.43 -5.30 14.85
N THR A 146 12.93 -5.75 16.00
CA THR A 146 13.75 -5.93 17.21
C THR A 146 14.05 -7.41 17.43
N ILE A 147 15.33 -7.77 17.43
CA ILE A 147 15.80 -9.13 17.68
C ILE A 147 16.77 -9.07 18.85
N ASN A 148 16.48 -9.81 19.92
CA ASN A 148 17.28 -9.86 21.15
C ASN A 148 17.57 -8.46 21.73
N GLY A 149 16.56 -7.59 21.74
CA GLY A 149 16.66 -6.22 22.29
C GLY A 149 17.40 -5.21 21.40
N LYS A 150 17.84 -5.61 20.19
CA LYS A 150 18.48 -4.72 19.22
C LYS A 150 17.60 -4.50 18.01
N GLU A 151 17.47 -3.25 17.57
CA GLU A 151 16.76 -2.89 16.34
C GLU A 151 17.61 -3.13 15.10
N TYR A 152 16.97 -3.61 14.04
CA TYR A 152 17.58 -3.84 12.72
C TYR A 152 16.68 -3.30 11.61
N PRO A 153 17.27 -2.72 10.54
CA PRO A 153 16.52 -2.46 9.32
C PRO A 153 16.10 -3.79 8.69
N ILE A 154 14.95 -3.77 8.02
CA ILE A 154 14.45 -4.89 7.22
C ILE A 154 14.14 -4.36 5.80
N PRO A 155 14.01 -5.23 4.78
CA PRO A 155 14.18 -6.69 4.82
C PRO A 155 15.66 -7.12 5.01
N PHE A 156 15.87 -8.31 5.56
CA PHE A 156 17.21 -8.95 5.64
C PHE A 156 17.64 -9.64 4.34
N VAL A 157 16.76 -9.65 3.35
CA VAL A 157 16.92 -10.38 2.09
C VAL A 157 17.36 -9.40 1.02
N ASP A 158 18.48 -9.68 0.36
CA ASP A 158 19.06 -8.83 -0.69
C ASP A 158 18.35 -8.98 -2.04
N GLU A 159 17.70 -10.11 -2.28
CA GLU A 159 16.91 -10.36 -3.48
C GLU A 159 15.79 -11.34 -3.20
N LEU A 160 14.57 -11.00 -3.63
CA LEU A 160 13.43 -11.90 -3.59
C LEU A 160 13.07 -12.30 -5.02
N ILE A 161 13.07 -13.61 -5.29
CA ILE A 161 12.66 -14.17 -6.58
C ILE A 161 11.32 -14.87 -6.39
N TYR A 162 10.32 -14.47 -7.18
CA TYR A 162 9.00 -15.06 -7.22
C TYR A 162 8.82 -15.83 -8.54
N PRO A 163 9.11 -17.14 -8.56
CA PRO A 163 8.96 -17.95 -9.76
C PRO A 163 7.47 -18.24 -10.05
N VAL A 164 7.14 -18.31 -11.33
CA VAL A 164 5.81 -18.71 -11.83
C VAL A 164 5.91 -20.15 -12.30
N ILE A 165 5.60 -21.09 -11.40
CA ILE A 165 5.57 -22.53 -11.69
C ILE A 165 4.11 -22.98 -11.63
N ALA A 166 3.51 -23.19 -12.80
CA ALA A 166 2.09 -23.55 -12.89
C ALA A 166 1.81 -25.01 -12.48
N ASP A 167 2.76 -25.92 -12.71
CA ASP A 167 2.62 -27.33 -12.38
C ASP A 167 3.05 -27.61 -10.94
N GLU A 168 2.13 -28.14 -10.13
CA GLU A 168 2.34 -28.37 -8.69
C GLU A 168 3.45 -29.39 -8.41
N VAL A 169 3.56 -30.44 -9.23
CA VAL A 169 4.61 -31.47 -9.08
C VAL A 169 5.99 -30.86 -9.32
N THR A 170 6.10 -30.02 -10.36
CA THR A 170 7.31 -29.25 -10.68
C THR A 170 7.65 -28.28 -9.55
N ALA A 171 6.65 -27.61 -8.96
CA ALA A 171 6.86 -26.69 -7.84
C ALA A 171 7.37 -27.43 -6.59
N ILE A 172 6.80 -28.60 -6.27
CA ILE A 172 7.27 -29.44 -5.16
C ILE A 172 8.69 -29.96 -5.44
N ALA A 173 8.98 -30.36 -6.68
CA ALA A 173 10.32 -30.82 -7.06
C ALA A 173 11.38 -29.71 -6.92
N ALA A 174 11.03 -28.46 -7.23
CA ALA A 174 11.92 -27.31 -7.08
C ALA A 174 12.25 -26.94 -5.62
N LEU A 175 11.49 -27.44 -4.64
CA LEU A 175 11.73 -27.24 -3.20
C LEU A 175 12.63 -28.31 -2.57
N ARG A 176 12.85 -29.45 -3.25
CA ARG A 176 13.61 -30.59 -2.74
C ARG A 176 15.10 -30.44 -3.02
#